data_AF-A0A6A6UQT3-F1
#
_entry.id   AF-A0A6A6UQT3-F1
#
_cell.length_a   1.000
_cell.length_b   1.000
_cell.length_c   1.000
_cell.angle_alpha   90.00
_cell.angle_beta   90.00
_cell.angle_gamma   90.00
#
_symmetry.space_group_name_H-M   'P 1'
#
loop_
_entity.id
_entity.type
_entity.pdbx_description
1 polymer ?
#
loop_
_entity_poly.entity_id
_entity_poly.type
_entity_poly.pdbx_seq_one_letter_code
_entity_poly.pdbx_strand_id
1 'polypeptide(L)'
;MHSLITGPYSKFNVGCTLLLNKSTPLGSTISGANIENAAYPVGTCAERVAFGTAIFSGLGLGDFKAIAVSTNIDEPCSPCGMCRQFIREFCDLSVPIFMFNKDGKYTVKTLGDLLPMSFGPDALKKHDAARSS
;
A
#
# COMPACT_ATOMS: atom_id res chain seq x y z
N MET A 1 -5.84 15.28 -5.17
CA MET A 1 -6.24 13.87 -5.35
C MET A 1 -7.69 13.86 -5.80
N HIS A 2 -8.02 13.23 -6.93
CA HIS A 2 -9.41 13.12 -7.38
C HIS A 2 -10.16 12.16 -6.44
N SER A 3 -11.25 12.63 -5.84
CA SER A 3 -12.09 11.84 -4.93
C SER A 3 -12.92 10.85 -5.72
N LEU A 4 -12.39 9.64 -5.92
CA LEU A 4 -13.17 8.50 -6.40
C LEU A 4 -14.01 7.99 -5.22
N ILE A 5 -15.32 8.20 -5.26
CA ILE A 5 -16.26 7.69 -4.25
C ILE A 5 -16.54 6.23 -4.60
N THR A 6 -15.98 5.29 -3.84
CA THR A 6 -16.06 3.85 -4.12
C THR A 6 -16.58 3.01 -2.94
N GLY A 7 -16.99 3.65 -1.83
CA GLY A 7 -17.49 2.97 -0.63
C GLY A 7 -18.97 3.20 -0.32
N PRO A 8 -19.92 2.46 -0.95
CA PRO A 8 -21.35 2.62 -0.70
C PRO A 8 -21.83 2.13 0.68
N TYR A 9 -21.06 1.27 1.37
CA TYR A 9 -21.48 0.66 2.64
C TYR A 9 -20.90 1.40 3.85
N SER A 10 -19.57 1.57 3.91
CA SER A 10 -18.94 2.14 5.11
C SER A 10 -18.98 3.67 5.16
N LYS A 11 -19.13 4.33 3.99
CA LYS A 11 -18.93 5.78 3.81
C LYS A 11 -17.53 6.27 4.21
N PHE A 12 -16.57 5.34 4.35
CA PHE A 12 -15.18 5.59 4.62
C PHE A 12 -14.38 5.48 3.32
N ASN A 13 -13.99 6.62 2.77
CA ASN A 13 -13.28 6.71 1.50
C ASN A 13 -11.78 6.76 1.77
N VAL A 14 -11.05 5.87 1.10
CA VAL A 14 -9.60 5.77 1.16
C VAL A 14 -9.05 5.85 -0.26
N GLY A 15 -8.08 6.74 -0.46
CA GLY A 15 -7.26 6.81 -1.65
C GLY A 15 -5.83 6.37 -1.34
N CYS A 16 -5.15 5.77 -2.31
CA CYS A 16 -3.72 5.48 -2.24
C CYS A 16 -3.05 5.90 -3.54
N THR A 17 -1.89 6.55 -3.46
CA THR A 17 -1.04 6.89 -4.59
C THR A 17 0.37 6.41 -4.33
N LEU A 18 0.92 5.64 -5.27
CA LEU A 18 2.29 5.17 -5.30
C LEU A 18 3.11 6.18 -6.10
N LEU A 19 4.23 6.61 -5.53
CA LEU A 19 5.25 7.37 -6.25
C LEU A 19 6.28 6.39 -6.80
N LEU A 20 6.46 6.40 -8.13
CA LEU A 20 7.40 5.50 -8.79
C LEU A 20 8.80 6.10 -8.87
N ASN A 21 9.81 5.25 -9.00
CA ASN A 21 11.18 5.67 -9.28
C ASN A 21 11.30 6.22 -10.70
N LYS A 22 12.24 7.17 -10.89
CA LYS A 22 12.44 7.82 -12.21
C LYS A 22 12.90 6.86 -13.30
N SER A 23 13.49 5.72 -12.92
CA SER A 23 13.94 4.67 -13.81
C SER A 23 12.80 3.83 -14.38
N THR A 24 11.60 3.94 -13.81
CA THR A 24 10.43 3.16 -14.22
C THR A 24 9.85 3.74 -15.52
N PRO A 25 9.53 2.92 -16.54
CA PRO A 25 9.09 3.39 -17.87
C PRO A 25 7.65 3.93 -17.91
N LEU A 26 6.94 3.93 -16.79
CA LEU A 26 5.54 4.39 -16.67
C LEU A 26 5.47 5.85 -16.18
N GLY A 27 4.26 6.40 -16.11
CA GLY A 27 4.02 7.70 -15.48
C GLY A 27 4.53 7.75 -14.03
N SER A 28 4.72 8.95 -13.47
CA SER A 28 5.36 9.11 -12.15
C SER A 28 4.58 8.53 -10.98
N THR A 29 3.29 8.22 -11.16
CA THR A 29 2.42 7.76 -10.08
C THR A 29 1.38 6.75 -10.53
N ILE A 30 0.99 5.84 -9.65
CA ILE A 30 -0.16 4.92 -9.81
C ILE A 30 -1.10 5.12 -8.63
N SER A 31 -2.40 5.20 -8.86
CA SER A 31 -3.39 5.43 -7.80
C SER A 31 -4.45 4.34 -7.71
N GLY A 32 -5.01 4.17 -6.53
CA GLY A 32 -6.11 3.26 -6.22
C GLY A 32 -7.05 3.86 -5.18
N ALA A 33 -8.24 3.26 -5.06
CA ALA A 33 -9.26 3.60 -4.07
C ALA A 33 -9.83 2.32 -3.45
N ASN A 34 -10.41 2.38 -2.25
CA ASN A 34 -11.02 1.20 -1.64
C ASN A 34 -12.27 0.78 -2.40
N ILE A 35 -12.36 -0.49 -2.80
CA ILE A 35 -13.53 -1.05 -3.49
C ILE A 35 -14.28 -1.92 -2.50
N GLU A 36 -15.52 -1.54 -2.20
CA GLU A 36 -16.34 -2.30 -1.27
C GLU A 36 -17.25 -3.31 -1.97
N ASN A 37 -17.77 -4.23 -1.18
CA ASN A 37 -18.70 -5.27 -1.62
C ASN A 37 -19.68 -5.59 -0.50
N ALA A 38 -20.91 -6.01 -0.84
CA ALA A 38 -21.89 -6.48 0.13
C ALA A 38 -21.36 -7.66 0.98
N ALA A 39 -20.56 -8.53 0.40
CA ALA A 39 -19.78 -9.53 1.13
C ALA A 39 -18.48 -8.89 1.63
N TYR A 40 -18.50 -8.37 2.86
CA TYR A 40 -17.43 -7.49 3.39
C TYR A 40 -15.99 -8.03 3.25
N PRO A 41 -15.71 -9.33 3.45
CA PRO A 41 -14.35 -9.87 3.27
C PRO A 41 -13.79 -9.76 1.84
N VAL A 42 -14.67 -9.59 0.84
CA VAL A 42 -14.29 -9.45 -0.58
C VAL A 42 -13.77 -8.03 -0.88
N GLY A 43 -14.07 -7.06 0.00
CA GLY A 43 -13.62 -5.69 -0.15
C GLY A 43 -12.09 -5.57 -0.24
N THR A 44 -11.61 -4.65 -1.07
CA THR A 44 -10.18 -4.42 -1.29
C THR A 44 -9.82 -2.99 -0.94
N CYS A 45 -8.80 -2.83 -0.10
CA CYS A 45 -8.32 -1.51 0.33
C CYS A 45 -7.58 -0.78 -0.80
N ALA A 46 -7.51 0.54 -0.71
CA ALA A 46 -6.93 1.40 -1.75
C ALA A 46 -5.46 1.04 -2.07
N GLU A 47 -4.68 0.69 -1.04
CA GLU A 47 -3.29 0.30 -1.18
C GLU A 47 -3.16 -0.96 -2.02
N ARG A 48 -3.97 -1.99 -1.72
CA ARG A 48 -3.97 -3.25 -2.48
C ARG A 48 -4.44 -3.06 -3.92
N VAL A 49 -5.37 -2.14 -4.18
CA VAL A 49 -5.76 -1.76 -5.55
C VAL A 49 -4.58 -1.10 -6.28
N ALA A 50 -3.97 -0.08 -5.69
CA ALA A 50 -2.86 0.64 -6.32
C ALA A 50 -1.66 -0.27 -6.62
N PHE A 51 -1.27 -1.11 -5.67
CA PHE A 51 -0.19 -2.08 -5.87
C PHE A 51 -0.59 -3.16 -6.88
N GLY A 52 -1.82 -3.68 -6.84
CA GLY A 52 -2.30 -4.65 -7.81
C GLY A 52 -2.19 -4.13 -9.25
N THR A 53 -2.60 -2.87 -9.47
CA THR A 53 -2.42 -2.20 -10.76
C THR A 53 -0.95 -2.06 -11.14
N ALA A 54 -0.09 -1.66 -10.20
CA ALA A 54 1.35 -1.53 -10.44
C ALA A 54 2.02 -2.85 -10.84
N ILE A 55 1.73 -3.92 -10.10
CA ILE A 55 2.27 -5.26 -10.34
C ILE A 55 1.79 -5.81 -11.68
N PHE A 56 0.49 -5.66 -11.97
CA PHE A 56 -0.06 -6.04 -13.28
C PHE A 56 0.59 -5.26 -14.43
N SER A 57 1.05 -4.04 -14.17
CA SER A 57 1.80 -3.22 -15.13
C SER A 57 3.29 -3.56 -15.22
N GLY A 58 3.74 -4.63 -14.55
CA GLY A 58 5.11 -5.13 -14.60
C GLY A 58 6.09 -4.51 -13.58
N LEU A 59 5.58 -3.77 -12.58
CA LEU A 59 6.43 -3.18 -11.53
C LEU A 59 6.67 -4.14 -10.36
N GLY A 60 7.82 -4.01 -9.71
CA GLY A 60 8.23 -4.87 -8.61
C GLY A 60 9.05 -4.16 -7.54
N LEU A 61 9.77 -4.97 -6.76
CA LEU A 61 10.63 -4.48 -5.69
C LEU A 61 11.67 -3.50 -6.24
N GLY A 62 11.77 -2.33 -5.62
CA GLY A 62 12.68 -1.25 -6.04
C GLY A 62 12.06 -0.25 -7.02
N ASP A 63 10.84 -0.44 -7.51
CA ASP A 63 10.15 0.55 -8.35
C ASP A 63 9.42 1.64 -7.55
N PHE A 64 9.16 1.40 -6.26
CA PHE A 64 8.35 2.28 -5.42
C PHE A 64 9.21 3.16 -4.52
N LYS A 65 9.06 4.49 -4.65
CA LYS A 65 9.81 5.47 -3.87
C LYS A 65 9.10 5.89 -2.58
N ALA A 66 7.78 6.03 -2.64
CA ALA A 66 6.95 6.44 -1.51
C ALA A 66 5.49 6.03 -1.74
N ILE A 67 4.73 5.96 -0.65
CA ILE A 67 3.31 5.62 -0.66
C ILE A 67 2.56 6.75 0.04
N ALA A 68 1.48 7.23 -0.56
CA ALA A 68 0.58 8.22 0.06
C ALA A 68 -0.81 7.60 0.20
N VAL A 69 -1.33 7.56 1.43
CA VAL A 69 -2.69 7.10 1.75
C VAL A 69 -3.47 8.29 2.27
N SER A 70 -4.68 8.49 1.77
CA SER A 70 -5.55 9.60 2.18
C SER A 70 -6.91 9.05 2.58
N THR A 71 -7.50 9.65 3.61
CA THR A 71 -8.83 9.28 4.11
C THR A 71 -9.75 10.49 4.23
N ASN A 72 -11.06 10.26 4.36
CA ASN A 72 -12.06 11.31 4.58
C ASN A 72 -12.38 11.58 6.06
N ILE A 73 -11.51 11.18 7.00
CA ILE A 73 -11.68 11.39 8.44
C ILE A 73 -10.73 12.45 8.99
N ASP A 74 -10.97 12.91 10.22
CA ASP A 74 -10.22 14.00 10.87
C ASP A 74 -8.78 13.62 11.22
N GLU A 75 -8.54 12.38 11.61
CA GLU A 75 -7.20 11.92 12.00
C GLU A 75 -6.57 11.06 10.91
N PRO A 76 -5.25 11.19 10.64
CA PRO A 76 -4.55 10.28 9.73
C PRO A 76 -4.75 8.81 10.12
N CYS A 77 -5.25 8.01 9.19
CA CYS A 77 -5.44 6.58 9.41
C CYS A 77 -4.24 5.77 8.92
N SER A 78 -3.83 4.80 9.72
CA SER A 78 -2.78 3.86 9.34
C SER A 78 -3.32 2.77 8.41
N PRO A 79 -2.54 2.33 7.38
CA PRO A 79 -2.88 1.15 6.59
C PRO A 79 -3.27 -0.04 7.47
N CYS A 80 -4.26 -0.84 7.05
CA CYS A 80 -4.65 -2.02 7.80
C CYS A 80 -3.55 -3.10 7.76
N GLY A 81 -3.58 -4.07 8.68
CA GLY A 81 -2.53 -5.09 8.79
C GLY A 81 -2.30 -5.87 7.49
N MET A 82 -3.37 -6.20 6.75
CA MET A 82 -3.26 -6.87 5.44
C MET A 82 -2.55 -6.00 4.40
N CYS A 83 -2.82 -4.69 4.37
CA CYS A 83 -2.14 -3.78 3.46
C CYS A 83 -0.66 -3.62 3.83
N ARG A 84 -0.32 -3.51 5.12
CA ARG A 84 1.08 -3.46 5.57
C ARG A 84 1.85 -4.70 5.12
N GLN A 85 1.24 -5.87 5.30
CA GLN A 85 1.86 -7.14 4.89
C GLN A 85 1.98 -7.24 3.36
N PHE A 86 0.98 -6.74 2.61
CA PHE A 86 1.03 -6.72 1.15
C PHE A 86 2.15 -5.79 0.64
N ILE A 87 2.26 -4.59 1.20
CA ILE A 87 3.33 -3.63 0.87
C ILE A 87 4.71 -4.26 1.16
N ARG A 88 4.86 -5.02 2.25
CA ARG A 88 6.12 -5.67 2.64
C ARG A 88 6.68 -6.62 1.58
N GLU A 89 5.84 -7.22 0.76
CA GLU A 89 6.26 -8.10 -0.32
C GLU A 89 7.00 -7.33 -1.44
N PHE A 90 6.57 -6.09 -1.71
CA PHE A 90 7.02 -5.30 -2.86
C PHE A 90 7.85 -4.07 -2.50
N CYS A 91 8.07 -3.81 -1.22
CA CYS A 91 8.81 -2.64 -0.74
C CYS A 91 9.77 -3.00 0.40
N ASP A 92 10.86 -2.25 0.47
CA ASP A 92 11.77 -2.27 1.61
C ASP A 92 11.12 -1.65 2.85
N LEU A 93 11.58 -2.08 4.03
CA LEU A 93 11.10 -1.56 5.31
C LEU A 93 11.31 -0.04 5.46
N SER A 94 12.26 0.53 4.72
CA SER A 94 12.56 1.96 4.73
C SER A 94 11.59 2.79 3.89
N VAL A 95 10.69 2.18 3.10
CA VAL A 95 9.77 2.95 2.24
C VAL A 95 8.91 3.89 3.11
N PRO A 96 8.88 5.20 2.79
CA PRO A 96 8.06 6.15 3.54
C PRO A 96 6.59 6.04 3.12
N ILE A 97 5.72 6.00 4.12
CA ILE A 97 4.27 5.98 4.00
C ILE A 97 3.71 7.27 4.61
N PHE A 98 3.17 8.11 3.76
CA PHE A 98 2.47 9.35 4.10
C PHE A 98 1.00 9.02 4.33
N MET A 99 0.47 9.38 5.50
CA MET A 99 -0.93 9.15 5.86
C MET A 99 -1.60 10.51 6.03
N PHE A 100 -2.53 10.85 5.14
CA PHE A 100 -3.25 12.11 5.10
C PHE A 100 -4.65 11.96 5.69
N ASN A 101 -5.08 12.98 6.43
CA ASN A 101 -6.46 13.18 6.83
C ASN A 101 -7.25 13.93 5.74
N LYS A 102 -8.53 14.21 5.99
CA LYS A 102 -9.42 14.92 5.06
C LYS A 102 -8.99 16.36 4.73
N ASP A 103 -8.25 17.01 5.63
CA ASP A 103 -7.78 18.39 5.49
C ASP A 103 -6.38 18.48 4.87
N GLY A 104 -5.78 17.34 4.49
CA GLY A 104 -4.43 17.26 3.93
C GLY A 104 -3.31 17.36 4.98
N LYS A 105 -3.62 17.37 6.29
CA LYS A 105 -2.61 17.15 7.33
C LYS A 105 -2.12 15.71 7.27
N TYR A 106 -0.84 15.49 7.53
CA TYR A 106 -0.27 14.15 7.42
C TYR A 106 0.76 13.82 8.48
N THR A 107 0.91 12.51 8.67
CA THR A 107 2.00 11.89 9.43
C THR A 107 2.77 10.95 8.51
N VAL A 108 4.08 10.86 8.69
CA VAL A 108 4.95 9.96 7.93
C VAL A 108 5.53 8.90 8.84
N LYS A 109 5.50 7.66 8.38
CA LYS A 109 6.16 6.51 9.02
C LYS A 109 6.82 5.65 7.95
N THR A 110 7.88 4.94 8.30
CA THR A 110 8.41 3.90 7.43
C THR A 110 7.54 2.65 7.53
N LEU A 111 7.64 1.74 6.55
CA LEU A 111 6.97 0.44 6.66
C LEU A 111 7.44 -0.35 7.88
N GLY A 112 8.73 -0.27 8.23
CA GLY A 112 9.30 -0.91 9.42
C GLY A 112 8.71 -0.39 10.74
N ASP A 113 8.36 0.90 10.80
CA ASP A 113 7.65 1.46 11.96
C ASP A 113 6.22 0.91 12.09
N LEU A 114 5.55 0.66 10.95
CA LEU A 114 4.16 0.22 10.93
C LEU A 114 4.01 -1.30 11.06
N LEU A 115 5.03 -2.07 10.67
CA LEU A 115 5.04 -3.52 10.72
C LEU A 115 6.43 -4.02 11.20
N PRO A 116 6.77 -3.79 12.48
CA PRO A 116 8.05 -4.20 13.03
C PRO A 116 8.18 -5.73 13.00
N MET A 117 9.41 -6.21 12.75
CA MET A 117 9.71 -7.65 12.66
C MET A 117 8.80 -8.42 11.69
N SER A 118 8.39 -7.78 10.61
CA SER A 118 7.47 -8.35 9.62
C SER A 118 8.01 -9.65 9.00
N PHE A 119 7.11 -10.61 8.75
CA PHE A 119 7.38 -11.72 7.84
C PHE A 119 7.52 -11.20 6.40
N GLY A 120 8.46 -11.74 5.63
CA GLY A 120 8.70 -11.32 4.24
C GLY A 120 9.55 -12.31 3.45
N PRO A 121 9.89 -11.98 2.19
CA PRO A 121 10.60 -12.88 1.28
C PRO A 121 11.92 -13.45 1.84
N ASP A 122 12.61 -12.67 2.67
CA ASP A 122 13.86 -13.05 3.35
C ASP A 122 13.68 -14.18 4.38
N ALA A 123 12.49 -14.31 4.98
CA ALA A 123 12.18 -15.42 5.90
C ALA A 123 12.01 -16.75 5.17
N LEU A 124 11.54 -16.72 3.92
CA LEU A 124 11.33 -17.92 3.10
C LEU A 124 12.63 -18.45 2.50
N LYS A 125 13.52 -17.57 2.03
CA LYS A 125 14.82 -17.94 1.40
C LYS A 125 15.71 -18.79 2.31
N LYS A 126 15.61 -18.63 3.63
CA LYS A 126 16.38 -19.42 4.61
C LYS A 126 15.96 -20.88 4.66
N HIS A 127 14.73 -21.20 4.27
CA HIS A 127 14.18 -22.55 4.35
C HIS A 127 14.50 -23.40 3.11
N ASP A 128 14.64 -22.78 1.94
CA ASP A 128 14.99 -23.49 0.70
C ASP A 128 16.45 -23.97 0.69
N ALA A 129 17.36 -23.23 1.32
CA ALA A 129 18.75 -23.63 1.50
C ALA A 129 18.92 -24.85 2.44
N ALA A 130 17.95 -25.12 3.32
CA ALA A 130 17.97 -26.24 4.26
C ALA A 130 17.30 -27.52 3.73
N ARG A 131 16.61 -27.44 2.58
CA ARG A 131 15.94 -28.57 1.91
C ARG A 131 16.71 -29.12 0.71
N SER A 132 17.85 -28.52 0.38
CA SER A 132 18.73 -28.88 -0.72
C SER A 132 20.01 -29.63 -0.27
N SER A 133 20.04 -30.07 0.99
CA SER A 133 21.01 -30.99 1.59
C SER A 133 20.34 -32.32 1.95
#